data_AF-A0A1F3T8E3-F1
#
_entry.id   AF-A0A1F3T8E3-F1
#
_cell.length_a   1.000
_cell.length_b   1.000
_cell.length_c   1.000
_cell.angle_alpha   90.00
_cell.angle_beta   90.00
_cell.angle_gamma   90.00
#
_symmetry.space_group_name_H-M   'P 1'
#
loop_
_entity.id
_entity.type
_entity.pdbx_description
1 polymer ?
#
loop_
_entity_poly.entity_id
_entity_poly.type
_entity_poly.pdbx_seq_one_letter_code
_entity_poly.pdbx_strand_id
1 'polypeptide(L)'
;MMNCRTNKILLLTALWSLAAPVMSSTLGIAAEAPKEPSSSGGAQRNFYEVLEDVLGDFEFDLKNGNVHGLKDVSLRNMALSENVPASFRSHLELLITERILKTTKTRIIQCLPCRAKRTTLDGDQVVITSADTNPAELSRIAKMSNIEHFMDIAFSYQPTGIVLSMFITEPETGAIIWSRSYNSETSRAAAFRRGVDYSQVDEARRLTEYTPMVQYRIGVNYMFEPNISGTTGCLGLNFKMVERYDNRKKEVGFEAMYLKDASTIVGDPVAAAASEAAGNLWSGINLTLLFVHGWNLIGEEENFNKVRSGFTLGVGGTYSSGFLGALFQGSYEWRLGKHYSVSTSVGYRPGSTAILPSSATKSVSGLEYGLGINMLF
;
A
#
# COMPACT_ATOMS: atom_id res chain seq x y z
N MET A 1 -4.78 -53.86 46.45
CA MET A 1 -3.98 -53.37 47.59
C MET A 1 -2.74 -52.68 47.00
N MET A 2 -2.83 -51.39 46.66
CA MET A 2 -2.48 -50.21 47.49
C MET A 2 -1.02 -50.15 47.93
N ASN A 3 -0.23 -49.33 47.22
CA ASN A 3 0.51 -48.15 47.73
C ASN A 3 1.34 -47.58 46.55
N CYS A 4 0.97 -46.47 45.93
CA CYS A 4 1.03 -45.08 46.39
C CYS A 4 2.48 -44.62 46.70
N ARG A 5 3.09 -43.86 45.77
CA ARG A 5 3.80 -42.60 46.08
C ARG A 5 4.32 -41.83 44.84
N THR A 6 3.70 -40.66 44.67
CA THR A 6 4.27 -39.32 44.41
C THR A 6 4.94 -38.96 43.07
N ASN A 7 4.17 -38.17 42.32
CA ASN A 7 4.51 -37.04 41.46
C ASN A 7 5.71 -36.19 41.90
N LYS A 8 6.55 -35.81 40.92
CA LYS A 8 7.12 -34.46 40.80
C LYS A 8 7.16 -34.06 39.32
N ILE A 9 6.17 -33.29 38.91
CA ILE A 9 6.13 -32.56 37.64
C ILE A 9 6.98 -31.31 37.81
N LEU A 10 7.93 -31.13 36.91
CA LEU A 10 8.85 -30.01 36.83
C LEU A 10 8.07 -28.76 36.36
N LEU A 11 7.84 -27.82 37.27
CA LEU A 11 7.32 -26.48 36.96
C LEU A 11 8.45 -25.67 36.30
N LEU A 12 8.29 -25.30 35.03
CA LEU A 12 9.07 -24.24 34.40
C LEU A 12 8.49 -22.89 34.82
N THR A 13 9.06 -22.30 35.87
CA THR A 13 8.96 -20.87 36.16
C THR A 13 10.13 -20.16 35.50
N ALA A 14 9.89 -19.49 34.37
CA ALA A 14 10.82 -18.52 33.82
C ALA A 14 10.18 -17.13 33.90
N LEU A 15 10.90 -16.27 34.62
CA LEU A 15 10.54 -14.95 35.09
C LEU A 15 10.03 -14.01 33.99
N TRP A 16 8.93 -13.32 34.34
CA TRP A 16 8.70 -11.95 33.91
C TRP A 16 9.73 -11.03 34.56
N SER A 17 10.53 -10.34 33.76
CA SER A 17 11.22 -9.12 34.16
C SER A 17 10.70 -7.96 33.29
N LEU A 18 9.85 -7.15 33.92
CA LEU A 18 9.50 -5.80 33.49
C LEU A 18 10.78 -4.96 33.41
N ALA A 19 11.18 -4.58 32.21
CA ALA A 19 12.09 -3.48 31.98
C ALA A 19 11.32 -2.34 31.31
N ALA A 20 10.93 -1.35 32.11
CA ALA A 20 10.44 -0.07 31.64
C ALA A 20 11.61 0.72 31.02
N PRO A 21 11.44 1.37 29.85
CA PRO A 21 12.38 2.38 29.43
C PRO A 21 12.04 3.69 30.16
N VAL A 22 12.99 4.12 30.98
CA VAL A 22 13.07 5.45 31.57
C VAL A 22 13.08 6.49 30.45
N MET A 23 12.06 7.34 30.40
CA MET A 23 12.14 8.62 29.69
C MET A 23 13.23 9.46 30.36
N SER A 24 14.39 9.57 29.70
CA SER A 24 15.41 10.55 30.07
C SER A 24 15.37 11.69 29.06
N SER A 25 14.83 12.80 29.53
CA SER A 25 14.88 14.11 28.90
C SER A 25 16.31 14.67 28.99
N THR A 26 17.06 14.62 27.90
CA THR A 26 18.26 15.46 27.73
C THR A 26 17.97 16.55 26.71
N LEU A 27 17.85 17.76 27.24
CA LEU A 27 17.96 19.01 26.52
C LEU A 27 19.31 19.12 25.80
N GLY A 28 19.26 19.71 24.61
CA GLY A 28 20.22 20.73 24.20
C GLY A 28 21.54 20.26 23.60
N ILE A 29 21.53 19.90 22.33
CA ILE A 29 22.56 20.36 21.39
C ILE A 29 21.82 20.86 20.15
N ALA A 30 21.85 22.17 19.95
CA ALA A 30 21.38 22.80 18.74
C ALA A 30 22.19 22.22 17.56
N ALA A 31 21.55 21.35 16.78
CA ALA A 31 22.03 21.04 15.45
C ALA A 31 21.93 22.34 14.65
N GLU A 32 23.09 22.92 14.37
CA GLU A 32 23.25 23.97 13.38
C GLU A 32 22.46 23.54 12.14
N ALA A 33 21.47 24.34 11.74
CA ALA A 33 20.78 24.14 10.48
C ALA A 33 21.85 23.93 9.40
N PRO A 34 21.68 22.96 8.49
CA PRO A 34 22.55 22.89 7.33
C PRO A 34 22.43 24.25 6.68
N LYS A 35 23.53 25.02 6.70
CA LYS A 35 23.66 26.21 5.87
C LYS A 35 23.21 25.77 4.50
N GLU A 36 22.11 26.34 4.02
CA GLU A 36 21.87 26.39 2.59
C GLU A 36 23.22 26.79 1.98
N PRO A 37 23.75 26.02 1.02
CA PRO A 37 24.87 26.52 0.24
C PRO A 37 24.31 27.74 -0.49
N SER A 38 24.46 28.91 0.14
CA SER A 38 24.36 30.21 -0.49
C SER A 38 25.28 30.08 -1.69
N SER A 39 24.68 29.95 -2.87
CA SER A 39 25.38 29.77 -4.13
C SER A 39 26.17 31.05 -4.39
N SER A 40 27.36 31.10 -3.81
CA SER A 40 28.40 32.05 -4.15
C SER A 40 28.84 31.76 -5.58
N GLY A 41 28.52 32.67 -6.49
CA GLY A 41 28.97 32.65 -7.88
C GLY A 41 28.08 31.84 -8.81
N GLY A 42 26.89 32.38 -9.12
CA GLY A 42 25.97 31.80 -10.09
C GLY A 42 26.57 31.79 -11.50
N ALA A 43 27.27 30.71 -11.85
CA ALA A 43 27.42 30.33 -13.25
C ALA A 43 26.01 30.06 -13.79
N GLN A 44 25.48 31.01 -14.55
CA GLN A 44 24.19 30.89 -15.22
C GLN A 44 24.21 29.59 -16.02
N ARG A 45 23.40 28.62 -15.61
CA ARG A 45 23.38 27.28 -16.22
C ARG A 45 22.98 27.42 -17.68
N ASN A 46 23.75 26.82 -18.58
CA ASN A 46 23.40 26.80 -19.98
C ASN A 46 22.10 26.01 -20.16
N PHE A 47 21.11 26.61 -20.82
CA PHE A 47 19.82 25.98 -21.09
C PHE A 47 19.95 24.57 -21.69
N TYR A 48 20.88 24.39 -22.62
CA TYR A 48 21.08 23.10 -23.30
C TYR A 48 21.67 22.03 -22.36
N GLU A 49 22.54 22.41 -21.42
CA GLU A 49 23.04 21.46 -20.43
C GLU A 49 21.92 20.96 -19.52
N VAL A 50 21.05 21.86 -19.07
CA VAL A 50 19.92 21.52 -18.20
C VAL A 50 18.91 20.65 -18.96
N LEU A 51 18.71 20.91 -20.25
CA LEU A 51 17.88 20.07 -21.11
C LEU A 51 18.45 18.66 -21.26
N GLU A 52 19.75 18.53 -21.52
CA GLU A 52 20.42 17.22 -21.63
C GLU A 52 20.36 16.44 -20.32
N ASP A 53 20.48 17.10 -19.16
CA ASP A 53 20.31 16.48 -17.85
C ASP A 53 18.89 15.86 -17.70
N VAL A 54 17.85 16.61 -18.07
CA VAL A 54 16.45 16.17 -18.04
C VAL A 54 16.19 15.05 -19.05
N LEU A 55 16.72 15.15 -20.27
CA LEU A 55 16.61 14.09 -21.28
C LEU A 55 17.40 12.84 -20.90
N GLY A 56 18.48 12.98 -20.15
CA GLY A 56 19.27 11.87 -19.59
C GLY A 56 18.48 11.04 -18.58
N ASP A 57 17.64 11.68 -17.75
CA ASP A 57 16.74 10.97 -16.84
C ASP A 57 15.67 10.18 -17.58
N PHE A 58 15.12 10.76 -18.64
CA PHE A 58 14.21 10.04 -19.54
C PHE A 58 14.90 8.86 -20.22
N GLU A 59 16.12 9.04 -20.76
CA GLU A 59 16.92 7.96 -21.36
C GLU A 59 17.20 6.83 -20.35
N PHE A 60 17.42 7.17 -19.08
CA PHE A 60 17.61 6.17 -18.04
C PHE A 60 16.36 5.32 -17.78
N ASP A 61 15.18 5.94 -17.71
CA ASP A 61 13.92 5.19 -17.57
C ASP A 61 13.64 4.29 -18.76
N LEU A 62 13.99 4.74 -19.97
CA LEU A 62 13.91 3.94 -21.19
C LEU A 62 14.81 2.70 -21.08
N LYS A 63 16.06 2.85 -20.61
CA LYS A 63 17.01 1.73 -20.45
C LYS A 63 16.56 0.71 -19.42
N ASN A 64 15.90 1.16 -18.35
CA ASN A 64 15.41 0.28 -17.28
C ASN A 64 14.07 -0.37 -17.59
N GLY A 65 13.41 -0.01 -18.70
CA GLY A 65 12.07 -0.51 -19.02
C GLY A 65 10.96 0.04 -18.11
N ASN A 66 11.20 1.18 -17.47
CA ASN A 66 10.20 1.85 -16.60
C ASN A 66 9.15 2.63 -17.39
N VAL A 67 9.31 2.74 -18.72
CA VAL A 67 8.36 3.42 -19.60
C VAL A 67 7.47 2.38 -20.26
N HIS A 68 6.19 2.39 -19.90
CA HIS A 68 5.19 1.48 -20.45
C HIS A 68 4.49 2.12 -21.65
N GLY A 69 4.02 1.30 -22.60
CA GLY A 69 3.26 1.82 -23.74
C GLY A 69 4.07 2.40 -24.90
N LEU A 70 5.32 2.00 -25.08
CA LEU A 70 6.14 2.50 -26.18
C LEU A 70 5.99 1.71 -27.50
N LYS A 71 5.12 0.71 -27.56
CA LYS A 71 4.91 -0.07 -28.79
C LYS A 71 4.13 0.77 -29.79
N ASP A 72 4.62 0.86 -31.03
CA ASP A 72 3.99 1.59 -32.14
C ASP A 72 3.44 2.97 -31.73
N VAL A 73 4.32 3.79 -31.14
CA VAL A 73 3.96 5.07 -30.53
C VAL A 73 3.99 6.21 -31.54
N SER A 74 3.07 7.17 -31.42
CA SER A 74 3.08 8.41 -32.18
C SER A 74 3.13 9.63 -31.27
N LEU A 75 4.04 10.57 -31.58
CA LEU A 75 4.12 11.87 -30.91
C LEU A 75 2.98 12.77 -31.42
N ARG A 76 1.90 12.85 -30.64
CA ARG A 76 0.69 13.59 -31.00
C ARG A 76 0.87 15.08 -30.76
N ASN A 77 1.02 15.47 -29.49
CA ASN A 77 1.12 16.87 -29.12
C ASN A 77 2.41 17.18 -28.37
N MET A 78 2.93 18.39 -28.61
CA MET A 78 4.04 18.97 -27.86
C MET A 78 3.66 20.39 -27.49
N ALA A 79 3.28 20.57 -26.22
CA ALA A 79 3.02 21.87 -25.62
C ALA A 79 4.34 22.47 -25.12
N LEU A 80 4.59 23.73 -25.46
CA LEU A 80 5.72 24.51 -24.97
C LEU A 80 5.21 25.67 -24.11
N SER A 81 5.96 26.07 -23.09
CA SER A 81 5.66 27.30 -22.35
C SER A 81 5.86 28.54 -23.21
N GLU A 82 5.19 29.64 -22.84
CA GLU A 82 5.21 30.92 -23.55
C GLU A 82 6.62 31.52 -23.70
N ASN A 83 7.54 31.16 -22.80
CA ASN A 83 8.93 31.61 -22.80
C ASN A 83 9.82 30.92 -23.85
N VAL A 84 9.28 29.94 -24.58
CA VAL A 84 10.04 29.11 -25.52
C VAL A 84 9.54 29.36 -26.94
N PRO A 85 10.43 29.71 -27.89
CA PRO A 85 10.03 29.91 -29.28
C PRO A 85 9.38 28.67 -29.88
N ALA A 86 8.31 28.85 -30.67
CA ALA A 86 7.62 27.74 -31.33
C ALA A 86 8.52 26.90 -32.25
N SER A 87 9.59 27.50 -32.79
CA SER A 87 10.62 26.79 -33.58
C SER A 87 11.37 25.73 -32.79
N PHE A 88 11.45 25.87 -31.47
CA PHE A 88 12.10 24.91 -30.59
C PHE A 88 11.33 23.58 -30.50
N ARG A 89 10.02 23.59 -30.82
CA ARG A 89 9.15 22.41 -30.79
C ARG A 89 9.71 21.28 -31.63
N SER A 90 10.07 21.58 -32.89
CA SER A 90 10.61 20.58 -33.81
C SER A 90 11.96 20.04 -33.33
N HIS A 91 12.78 20.89 -32.71
CA HIS A 91 14.07 20.46 -32.17
C HIS A 91 13.89 19.50 -30.98
N LEU A 92 13.03 19.85 -30.02
CA LEU A 92 12.74 19.00 -28.86
C LEU A 92 12.09 17.67 -29.28
N GLU A 93 11.18 17.71 -30.27
CA GLU A 93 10.57 16.51 -30.84
C GLU A 93 11.62 15.55 -31.43
N LEU A 94 12.59 16.09 -32.17
CA LEU A 94 13.69 15.30 -32.73
C LEU A 94 14.57 14.69 -31.64
N LEU A 95 14.95 15.47 -30.62
CA LEU A 95 15.78 14.97 -29.51
C LEU A 95 15.10 13.82 -28.76
N ILE A 96 13.81 13.96 -28.45
CA ILE A 96 13.05 12.91 -27.75
C ILE A 96 12.93 11.66 -28.64
N THR A 97 12.63 11.85 -29.93
CA THR A 97 12.54 10.77 -30.92
C THR A 97 13.87 10.01 -31.02
N GLU A 98 15.00 10.74 -31.07
CA GLU A 98 16.34 10.15 -31.10
C GLU A 98 16.60 9.26 -29.88
N ARG A 99 16.30 9.74 -28.68
CA ARG A 99 16.52 9.00 -27.42
C ARG A 99 15.69 7.72 -27.36
N ILE A 100 14.42 7.78 -27.81
CA ILE A 100 13.54 6.62 -27.89
C ILE A 100 14.09 5.60 -28.88
N LEU A 101 14.44 6.01 -30.10
CA LEU A 101 14.96 5.10 -31.14
C LEU A 101 16.32 4.49 -30.78
N LYS A 102 17.17 5.25 -30.08
CA LYS A 102 18.50 4.78 -29.66
C LYS A 102 18.41 3.74 -28.55
N THR A 103 17.44 3.89 -27.64
CA THR A 103 17.35 3.07 -26.43
C THR A 103 16.40 1.89 -26.58
N THR A 104 15.37 2.06 -27.40
CA THR A 104 14.29 1.08 -27.54
C THR A 104 14.12 0.67 -28.99
N LYS A 105 13.70 -0.57 -29.24
CA LYS A 105 13.39 -1.06 -30.60
C LYS A 105 11.97 -0.69 -31.04
N THR A 106 11.50 0.47 -30.62
CA THR A 106 10.12 0.90 -30.82
C THR A 106 9.99 1.60 -32.16
N ARG A 107 8.86 1.39 -32.83
CA ARG A 107 8.55 2.09 -34.08
C ARG A 107 7.84 3.38 -33.72
N ILE A 108 8.44 4.51 -34.09
CA ILE A 108 7.82 5.82 -33.96
C ILE A 108 7.12 6.16 -35.27
N ILE A 109 5.81 6.42 -35.19
CA ILE A 109 4.97 6.71 -36.35
C ILE A 109 4.68 8.21 -36.37
N GLN A 110 5.02 8.88 -37.47
CA GLN A 110 4.67 10.29 -37.64
C GLN A 110 3.23 10.42 -38.13
N CYS A 111 2.31 10.75 -37.22
CA CYS A 111 0.89 10.90 -37.54
C CYS A 111 0.58 12.31 -38.07
N LEU A 112 0.70 12.52 -39.39
CA LEU A 112 0.27 13.78 -40.02
C LEU A 112 -1.21 14.12 -39.78
N PRO A 113 -2.17 13.16 -39.87
CA PRO A 113 -3.58 13.44 -39.63
C PRO A 113 -3.87 13.89 -38.19
N CYS A 114 -3.06 13.46 -37.22
CA CYS A 114 -3.22 13.86 -35.82
C CYS A 114 -2.95 15.35 -35.60
N ARG A 115 -2.15 15.99 -36.48
CA ARG A 115 -1.83 17.43 -36.42
C ARG A 115 -2.77 18.28 -37.28
N ALA A 116 -3.52 17.66 -38.19
CA ALA A 116 -4.41 18.35 -39.08
C ALA A 116 -5.71 18.74 -38.34
N LYS A 117 -6.16 19.98 -38.53
CA LYS A 117 -7.50 20.40 -38.12
C LYS A 117 -8.44 20.15 -39.29
N ARG A 118 -9.56 19.48 -39.03
CA ARG A 118 -10.59 19.22 -40.03
C ARG A 118 -11.74 20.19 -39.81
N THR A 119 -12.08 20.96 -40.83
CA THR A 119 -13.27 21.80 -40.84
C THR A 119 -14.41 21.01 -41.46
N THR A 120 -15.47 20.80 -40.70
CA THR A 120 -16.71 20.20 -41.20
C THR A 120 -17.84 21.19 -41.05
N LEU A 121 -18.77 21.19 -41.99
CA LEU A 121 -19.91 22.10 -42.00
C LEU A 121 -21.12 21.29 -41.52
N ASP A 122 -21.66 21.66 -40.36
CA ASP A 122 -22.82 21.02 -39.74
C ASP A 122 -23.95 22.05 -39.66
N GLY A 123 -24.90 21.97 -40.61
CA GLY A 123 -25.92 22.99 -40.81
C GLY A 123 -25.33 24.34 -41.24
N ASP A 124 -25.57 25.40 -40.46
CA ASP A 124 -25.03 26.75 -40.70
C ASP A 124 -23.73 27.03 -39.92
N GLN A 125 -23.19 26.05 -39.18
CA GLN A 125 -22.00 26.22 -38.35
C GLN A 125 -20.78 25.47 -38.92
N VAL A 126 -19.63 26.15 -38.94
CA VAL A 126 -18.33 25.53 -39.27
C VAL A 126 -17.72 24.99 -37.99
N VAL A 127 -17.74 23.68 -37.81
CA VAL A 127 -17.13 23.00 -36.66
C VAL A 127 -15.71 22.61 -37.05
N ILE A 128 -14.73 23.20 -36.35
CA ILE A 128 -13.32 22.83 -36.49
C ILE A 128 -13.02 21.72 -35.49
N THR A 129 -12.88 20.49 -35.97
CA THR A 129 -12.52 19.34 -35.14
C THR A 129 -11.03 19.04 -35.27
N SER A 130 -10.40 18.68 -34.15
CA SER A 130 -9.07 18.09 -34.11
C SER A 130 -9.10 16.74 -33.42
N ALA A 131 -8.10 15.91 -33.70
CA ALA A 131 -7.92 14.62 -33.02
C ALA A 131 -7.78 14.77 -31.49
N ASP A 132 -7.39 15.95 -31.01
CA ASP A 132 -7.32 16.25 -29.57
C ASP A 132 -8.71 16.42 -28.94
N THR A 133 -9.67 16.95 -29.69
CA THR A 133 -11.03 17.25 -29.21
C THR A 133 -12.03 16.12 -29.42
N ASN A 134 -11.73 15.16 -30.30
CA ASN A 134 -12.65 14.09 -30.66
C ASN A 134 -11.97 12.70 -30.53
N PRO A 135 -12.23 11.95 -29.43
CA PRO A 135 -11.60 10.66 -29.20
C PRO A 135 -12.00 9.59 -30.23
N ALA A 136 -13.18 9.69 -30.84
CA ALA A 136 -13.61 8.74 -31.87
C ALA A 136 -12.77 8.86 -33.14
N GLU A 137 -12.43 10.09 -33.55
CA GLU A 137 -11.54 10.33 -34.68
C GLU A 137 -10.10 9.91 -34.37
N LEU A 138 -9.64 10.13 -33.13
CA LEU A 138 -8.33 9.68 -32.67
C LEU A 138 -8.20 8.15 -32.75
N SER A 139 -9.21 7.42 -32.27
CA SER A 139 -9.26 5.95 -32.36
C SER A 139 -9.28 5.47 -33.82
N ARG A 140 -10.03 6.15 -34.69
CA ARG A 140 -10.09 5.83 -36.12
C ARG A 140 -8.72 6.03 -36.80
N ILE A 141 -8.04 7.15 -36.53
CA ILE A 141 -6.70 7.43 -37.06
C ILE A 141 -5.70 6.40 -36.54
N ALA A 142 -5.76 6.06 -35.26
CA ALA A 142 -4.89 5.06 -34.66
C ALA A 142 -5.01 3.70 -35.37
N LYS A 143 -6.25 3.24 -35.66
CA LYS A 143 -6.51 1.99 -36.38
C LYS A 143 -6.01 2.03 -37.82
N MET A 144 -6.21 3.12 -38.54
CA MET A 144 -5.74 3.26 -39.93
C MET A 144 -4.21 3.32 -40.04
N SER A 145 -3.56 3.96 -39.08
CA SER A 145 -2.10 4.15 -39.07
C SER A 145 -1.35 3.09 -38.25
N ASN A 146 -2.06 2.11 -37.69
CA ASN A 146 -1.52 1.07 -36.81
C ASN A 146 -0.69 1.66 -35.66
N ILE A 147 -1.22 2.70 -35.02
CA ILE A 147 -0.66 3.34 -33.83
C ILE A 147 -1.31 2.71 -32.61
N GLU A 148 -0.53 2.08 -31.73
CA GLU A 148 -1.06 1.48 -30.50
C GLU A 148 -1.15 2.50 -29.37
N HIS A 149 -0.27 3.49 -29.34
CA HIS A 149 -0.22 4.48 -28.27
C HIS A 149 0.11 5.88 -28.80
N PHE A 150 -0.47 6.91 -28.16
CA PHE A 150 -0.10 8.30 -28.39
C PHE A 150 0.72 8.81 -27.22
N MET A 151 1.80 9.53 -27.50
CA MET A 151 2.60 10.23 -26.50
C MET A 151 2.42 11.72 -26.67
N ASP A 152 2.13 12.39 -25.56
CA ASP A 152 2.09 13.85 -25.49
C ASP A 152 3.15 14.35 -24.53
N ILE A 153 3.69 15.51 -24.87
CA ILE A 153 4.81 16.12 -24.19
C ILE A 153 4.42 17.56 -23.82
N ALA A 154 4.63 17.94 -22.57
CA ALA A 154 4.52 19.30 -22.10
C ALA A 154 5.88 19.76 -21.56
N PHE A 155 6.43 20.79 -22.18
CA PHE A 155 7.70 21.38 -21.83
C PHE A 155 7.48 22.77 -21.22
N SER A 156 7.96 22.95 -19.99
CA SER A 156 7.88 24.22 -19.29
C SER A 156 9.26 24.71 -18.91
N TYR A 157 9.66 25.85 -19.46
CA TYR A 157 10.83 26.60 -19.03
C TYR A 157 10.44 27.69 -18.03
N GLN A 158 10.94 27.56 -16.80
CA GLN A 158 10.75 28.50 -15.69
C GLN A 158 12.13 29.07 -15.27
N PRO A 159 12.17 30.25 -14.61
CA PRO A 159 13.43 30.83 -14.13
C PRO A 159 14.21 29.91 -13.18
N THR A 160 13.50 29.07 -12.42
CA THR A 160 14.06 28.11 -11.47
C THR A 160 14.55 26.83 -12.13
N GLY A 161 13.99 26.44 -13.29
CA GLY A 161 14.40 25.23 -14.00
C GLY A 161 13.53 24.83 -15.20
N ILE A 162 13.86 23.67 -15.76
CA ILE A 162 13.11 23.00 -16.82
C ILE A 162 12.26 21.88 -16.21
N VAL A 163 11.00 21.81 -16.64
CA VAL A 163 10.11 20.67 -16.38
C VAL A 163 9.65 20.08 -17.71
N LEU A 164 9.89 18.78 -17.88
CA LEU A 164 9.44 17.99 -19.03
C LEU A 164 8.44 16.95 -18.53
N SER A 165 7.16 17.17 -18.81
CA SER A 165 6.10 16.22 -18.49
C SER A 165 5.73 15.42 -19.73
N MET A 166 5.67 14.11 -19.59
CA MET A 166 5.36 13.18 -20.66
C MET A 166 4.25 12.24 -20.20
N PHE A 167 3.31 11.95 -21.06
CA PHE A 167 2.33 10.91 -20.79
C PHE A 167 1.97 10.18 -22.07
N ILE A 168 1.62 8.91 -21.90
CA ILE A 168 1.26 8.00 -22.97
C ILE A 168 -0.18 7.58 -22.73
N THR A 169 -0.99 7.69 -23.78
CA THR A 169 -2.42 7.36 -23.76
C THR A 169 -2.74 6.24 -24.74
N GLU A 170 -3.65 5.37 -24.35
CA GLU A 170 -4.27 4.39 -25.22
C GLU A 170 -5.36 5.05 -26.09
N PRO A 171 -5.39 4.82 -27.42
CA PRO A 171 -6.30 5.50 -28.34
C PRO A 171 -7.75 5.05 -28.23
N GLU A 172 -8.02 3.83 -27.76
CA GLU A 172 -9.39 3.30 -27.65
C GLU A 172 -10.11 3.78 -26.39
N THR A 173 -9.41 3.75 -25.25
CA THR A 173 -9.97 4.10 -23.94
C THR A 173 -9.72 5.56 -23.56
N GLY A 174 -8.69 6.18 -24.16
CA GLY A 174 -8.16 7.47 -23.71
C GLY A 174 -7.44 7.38 -22.36
N ALA A 175 -7.23 6.18 -21.82
CA ALA A 175 -6.60 6.00 -20.53
C ALA A 175 -5.11 6.33 -20.61
N ILE A 176 -4.60 7.01 -19.58
CA ILE A 176 -3.17 7.26 -19.41
C ILE A 176 -2.54 6.00 -18.85
N ILE A 177 -1.71 5.33 -19.66
CA ILE A 177 -1.03 4.09 -19.28
C ILE A 177 0.31 4.36 -18.60
N TRP A 178 0.90 5.51 -18.88
CA TRP A 178 2.15 5.94 -18.28
C TRP A 178 2.21 7.46 -18.27
N SER A 179 2.68 8.05 -17.19
CA SER A 179 2.94 9.48 -17.10
C SER A 179 4.10 9.75 -16.18
N ARG A 180 4.97 10.68 -16.55
CA ARG A 180 6.08 11.11 -15.71
C ARG A 180 6.46 12.55 -15.99
N SER A 181 6.90 13.24 -14.94
CA SER A 181 7.48 14.57 -15.03
C SER A 181 8.93 14.53 -14.62
N TYR A 182 9.80 15.12 -15.44
CA TYR A 182 11.22 15.25 -15.22
C TYR A 182 11.51 16.71 -14.90
N ASN A 183 12.05 16.98 -13.72
CA ASN A 183 12.41 18.32 -13.28
C ASN A 183 13.94 18.42 -13.16
N SER A 184 14.51 19.44 -13.80
CA SER A 184 15.93 19.75 -13.73
C SER A 184 16.48 19.95 -12.32
N GLU A 185 15.68 20.43 -11.37
CA GLU A 185 16.12 20.64 -9.99
C GLU A 185 16.31 19.33 -9.24
N THR A 186 15.50 18.32 -9.56
CA THR A 186 15.53 16.97 -8.98
C THR A 186 16.17 15.95 -9.93
N SER A 187 16.78 16.42 -11.03
CA SER A 187 17.37 15.56 -12.04
C SER A 187 18.54 14.79 -11.47
N ARG A 188 18.80 13.58 -11.99
CA ARG A 188 19.93 12.79 -11.52
C ARG A 188 21.23 13.52 -11.81
N ALA A 189 21.44 14.05 -13.02
CA ALA A 189 22.67 14.79 -13.30
C ALA A 189 22.87 16.00 -12.36
N ALA A 190 21.80 16.67 -11.95
CA ALA A 190 21.86 17.74 -10.96
C ALA A 190 22.25 17.23 -9.55
N ALA A 191 21.78 16.06 -9.13
CA ALA A 191 22.20 15.44 -7.87
C ALA A 191 23.70 15.05 -7.88
N PHE A 192 24.27 14.66 -9.03
CA PHE A 192 25.66 14.19 -9.16
C PHE A 192 26.56 15.40 -8.95
N ARG A 193 26.19 16.54 -9.58
CA ARG A 193 26.86 17.82 -9.41
C ARG A 193 26.77 18.34 -7.96
N ARG A 194 25.73 17.98 -7.20
CA ARG A 194 25.58 18.34 -5.78
C ARG A 194 26.27 17.36 -4.82
N GLY A 195 26.82 16.25 -5.32
CA GLY A 195 27.45 15.22 -4.49
C GLY A 195 26.45 14.42 -3.63
N VAL A 196 25.17 14.38 -4.01
CA VAL A 196 24.13 13.63 -3.30
C VAL A 196 24.13 12.17 -3.78
N ASP A 197 24.11 11.22 -2.85
CA ASP A 197 24.02 9.79 -3.17
C ASP A 197 22.62 9.44 -3.72
N TYR A 198 22.60 8.73 -4.85
CA TYR A 198 21.38 8.35 -5.57
C TYR A 198 20.51 7.36 -4.84
N SER A 199 21.15 6.49 -4.05
CA SER A 199 20.43 5.50 -3.25
C SER A 199 19.37 6.20 -2.40
N GLN A 200 19.72 7.35 -1.80
CA GLN A 200 18.86 8.14 -0.95
C GLN A 200 17.74 8.86 -1.72
N VAL A 201 18.01 9.34 -2.94
CA VAL A 201 17.00 10.03 -3.77
C VAL A 201 15.97 9.05 -4.34
N ASP A 202 16.43 7.90 -4.85
CA ASP A 202 15.54 6.85 -5.35
C ASP A 202 14.75 6.20 -4.20
N GLU A 203 15.36 6.03 -3.03
CA GLU A 203 14.67 5.56 -1.82
C GLU A 203 13.63 6.57 -1.33
N ALA A 204 13.98 7.86 -1.23
CA ALA A 204 13.03 8.93 -0.90
C ALA A 204 11.86 8.96 -1.89
N ARG A 205 12.12 8.68 -3.17
CA ARG A 205 11.06 8.60 -4.18
C ARG A 205 10.18 7.36 -4.04
N ARG A 206 10.77 6.20 -3.78
CA ARG A 206 10.01 4.97 -3.47
C ARG A 206 9.17 5.13 -2.20
N LEU A 207 9.66 5.88 -1.21
CA LEU A 207 8.92 6.19 0.02
C LEU A 207 7.73 7.13 -0.21
N THR A 208 7.77 7.97 -1.25
CA THR A 208 6.70 8.92 -1.58
C THR A 208 5.64 8.35 -2.53
N GLU A 209 5.94 7.26 -3.23
CA GLU A 209 5.00 6.61 -4.15
C GLU A 209 4.04 5.67 -3.39
N TYR A 210 2.84 6.16 -3.09
CA TYR A 210 1.78 5.35 -2.50
C TYR A 210 1.28 4.31 -3.51
N THR A 211 1.49 3.03 -3.20
CA THR A 211 0.91 1.91 -3.96
C THR A 211 -0.09 1.16 -3.07
N PRO A 212 -1.40 1.42 -3.20
CA PRO A 212 -2.40 0.73 -2.38
C PRO A 212 -2.36 -0.77 -2.69
N MET A 213 -2.25 -1.59 -1.65
CA MET A 213 -2.31 -3.05 -1.78
C MET A 213 -3.23 -3.60 -0.70
N VAL A 214 -4.35 -4.16 -1.14
CA VAL A 214 -5.27 -4.91 -0.27
C VAL A 214 -4.76 -6.34 -0.12
N GLN A 215 -4.72 -6.82 1.12
CA GLN A 215 -4.33 -8.18 1.47
C GLN A 215 -5.44 -8.88 2.23
N TYR A 216 -5.57 -10.18 1.97
CA TYR A 216 -6.52 -11.05 2.64
C TYR A 216 -5.75 -12.11 3.44
N ARG A 217 -6.19 -12.34 4.68
CA ARG A 217 -5.66 -13.39 5.54
C ARG A 217 -6.80 -14.23 6.05
N ILE A 218 -6.61 -15.55 5.99
CA ILE A 218 -7.51 -16.51 6.60
C ILE A 218 -6.71 -17.25 7.66
N GLY A 219 -7.23 -17.33 8.87
CA GLY A 219 -6.55 -17.97 9.98
C GLY A 219 -7.44 -18.85 10.83
N VAL A 220 -6.80 -19.70 11.60
CA VAL A 220 -7.42 -20.48 12.66
C VAL A 220 -6.76 -20.09 13.96
N ASN A 221 -7.56 -19.77 14.96
CA ASN A 221 -7.10 -19.34 16.28
C ASN A 221 -7.70 -20.21 17.38
N TYR A 222 -6.95 -20.39 18.45
CA TYR A 222 -7.42 -20.99 19.69
C TYR A 222 -7.30 -19.93 20.78
N MET A 223 -8.44 -19.52 21.35
CA MET A 223 -8.56 -18.40 22.28
C MET A 223 -9.18 -18.86 23.59
N PHE A 224 -8.74 -18.27 24.70
CA PHE A 224 -9.41 -18.37 25.99
C PHE A 224 -10.25 -17.11 26.19
N GLU A 225 -11.56 -17.27 26.10
CA GLU A 225 -12.54 -16.19 26.17
C GLU A 225 -13.19 -16.14 27.56
N PRO A 226 -13.43 -14.96 28.15
CA PRO A 226 -14.21 -14.87 29.37
C PRO A 226 -15.65 -15.32 29.10
N ASN A 227 -16.20 -16.04 30.06
CA ASN A 227 -17.54 -16.58 30.07
C ASN A 227 -18.20 -16.24 31.41
N ILE A 228 -19.46 -16.59 31.55
CA ILE A 228 -20.28 -16.25 32.73
C ILE A 228 -19.68 -16.79 34.05
N SER A 229 -19.01 -17.94 34.01
CA SER A 229 -18.46 -18.63 35.19
C SER A 229 -16.96 -18.92 35.12
N GLY A 230 -16.20 -18.18 34.31
CA GLY A 230 -14.76 -18.38 34.17
C GLY A 230 -14.26 -18.04 32.76
N THR A 231 -13.29 -18.80 32.27
CA THR A 231 -12.80 -18.71 30.89
C THR A 231 -13.11 -19.99 30.13
N THR A 232 -13.35 -19.89 28.83
CA THR A 232 -13.70 -21.02 27.94
C THR A 232 -12.77 -21.02 26.73
N GLY A 233 -12.21 -22.19 26.42
CA GLY A 233 -11.40 -22.38 25.23
C GLY A 233 -12.27 -22.42 23.98
N CYS A 234 -12.05 -21.50 23.05
CA CYS A 234 -12.79 -21.38 21.80
C CYS A 234 -11.85 -21.59 20.62
N LEU A 235 -12.31 -22.35 19.64
CA LEU A 235 -11.70 -22.40 18.31
C LEU A 235 -12.34 -21.31 17.44
N GLY A 236 -11.51 -20.52 16.78
CA GLY A 236 -11.90 -19.43 15.92
C GLY A 236 -11.47 -19.64 14.47
N LEU A 237 -12.33 -19.22 13.54
CA LEU A 237 -11.96 -18.96 12.15
C LEU A 237 -11.89 -17.46 11.94
N ASN A 238 -10.73 -16.99 11.50
CA ASN A 238 -10.42 -15.57 11.32
C ASN A 238 -10.36 -15.23 9.83
N PHE A 239 -11.04 -14.17 9.42
CA PHE A 239 -10.88 -13.52 8.13
C PHE A 239 -10.48 -12.06 8.33
N LYS A 240 -9.33 -11.67 7.79
CA LYS A 240 -8.78 -10.33 7.92
C LYS A 240 -8.51 -9.72 6.56
N MET A 241 -9.05 -8.53 6.34
CA MET A 241 -8.84 -7.73 5.13
C MET A 241 -8.15 -6.43 5.53
N VAL A 242 -6.94 -6.21 5.05
CA VAL A 242 -6.15 -5.01 5.39
C VAL A 242 -5.57 -4.36 4.14
N GLU A 243 -5.61 -3.04 4.10
CA GLU A 243 -4.89 -2.23 3.13
C GLU A 243 -3.54 -1.80 3.71
N ARG A 244 -2.47 -2.01 2.94
CA ARG A 244 -1.14 -1.52 3.26
C ARG A 244 -0.96 -0.09 2.80
N TYR A 245 -0.44 0.75 3.69
CA TYR A 245 -0.06 2.13 3.40
C TYR A 245 1.29 2.48 4.05
N ASP A 246 1.78 3.68 3.80
CA ASP A 246 3.06 4.18 4.33
C ASP A 246 4.23 3.23 3.98
N ASN A 247 4.43 3.03 2.66
CA ASN A 247 5.40 2.09 2.09
C ASN A 247 5.36 0.70 2.76
N ARG A 248 4.14 0.18 2.99
CA ARG A 248 3.87 -1.15 3.57
C ARG A 248 4.31 -1.31 5.04
N LYS A 249 4.67 -0.23 5.73
CA LYS A 249 4.98 -0.25 7.17
C LYS A 249 3.73 -0.24 8.04
N LYS A 250 2.59 0.20 7.50
CA LYS A 250 1.32 0.25 8.22
C LYS A 250 0.23 -0.48 7.46
N GLU A 251 -0.72 -1.02 8.21
CA GLU A 251 -1.88 -1.74 7.70
C GLU A 251 -3.14 -1.21 8.39
N VAL A 252 -4.24 -1.06 7.66
CA VAL A 252 -5.54 -0.70 8.23
C VAL A 252 -6.63 -1.54 7.60
N GLY A 253 -7.63 -1.97 8.38
CA GLY A 253 -8.74 -2.71 7.82
C GLY A 253 -9.64 -3.35 8.86
N PHE A 254 -10.19 -4.51 8.53
CA PHE A 254 -11.17 -5.20 9.35
C PHE A 254 -10.80 -6.67 9.55
N GLU A 255 -11.18 -7.19 10.71
CA GLU A 255 -10.99 -8.57 11.12
C GLU A 255 -12.32 -9.12 11.62
N ALA A 256 -12.77 -10.21 11.00
CA ALA A 256 -13.99 -10.92 11.33
C ALA A 256 -13.63 -12.31 11.82
N MET A 257 -14.04 -12.63 13.05
CA MET A 257 -13.70 -13.90 13.69
C MET A 257 -14.99 -14.62 14.08
N TYR A 258 -15.13 -15.85 13.60
CA TYR A 258 -16.18 -16.76 14.03
C TYR A 258 -15.65 -17.64 15.16
N LEU A 259 -16.23 -17.55 16.36
CA LEU A 259 -15.78 -18.30 17.55
C LEU A 259 -16.77 -19.41 17.90
N LYS A 260 -16.25 -20.58 18.27
CA LYS A 260 -17.04 -21.71 18.78
C LYS A 260 -16.31 -22.38 19.92
N ASP A 261 -17.02 -22.75 20.98
CA ASP A 261 -16.45 -23.51 22.09
C ASP A 261 -15.79 -24.81 21.59
N ALA A 262 -14.52 -25.00 21.94
CA ALA A 262 -13.74 -26.17 21.53
C ALA A 262 -14.29 -27.47 22.13
N SER A 263 -14.93 -27.43 23.30
CA SER A 263 -15.51 -28.61 23.94
C SER A 263 -16.61 -29.24 23.08
N THR A 264 -17.38 -28.40 22.36
CA THR A 264 -18.46 -28.83 21.46
C THR A 264 -17.97 -29.47 20.16
N ILE A 265 -16.67 -29.39 19.87
CA ILE A 265 -16.04 -29.95 18.66
C ILE A 265 -15.42 -31.33 18.95
N VAL A 266 -14.96 -31.57 20.20
CA VAL A 266 -14.16 -32.76 20.56
C VAL A 266 -14.94 -33.77 21.43
N GLY A 267 -16.09 -33.41 22.00
CA GLY A 267 -16.85 -34.24 22.95
C GLY A 267 -18.18 -34.83 22.45
N ASP A 268 -18.59 -35.97 23.04
CA ASP A 268 -19.84 -36.71 22.79
C ASP A 268 -21.10 -35.90 23.18
N PRO A 269 -22.19 -35.93 22.39
CA PRO A 269 -23.36 -35.06 22.55
C PRO A 269 -24.35 -35.55 23.63
N VAL A 270 -23.87 -36.07 24.76
CA VAL A 270 -24.74 -36.74 25.74
C VAL A 270 -24.87 -35.96 27.05
N ALA A 271 -26.06 -35.39 27.23
CA ALA A 271 -26.76 -35.02 28.48
C ALA A 271 -26.12 -34.03 29.48
N ALA A 272 -24.79 -33.99 29.67
CA ALA A 272 -24.15 -32.98 30.54
C ALA A 272 -24.14 -31.58 29.89
N ALA A 273 -24.01 -31.56 28.56
CA ALA A 273 -24.01 -30.34 27.75
C ALA A 273 -25.31 -29.53 27.83
N ALA A 274 -26.47 -30.14 28.11
CA ALA A 274 -27.73 -29.40 28.18
C ALA A 274 -27.87 -28.51 29.44
N SER A 275 -27.17 -28.84 30.53
CA SER A 275 -27.21 -28.06 31.79
C SER A 275 -26.12 -26.97 31.85
N GLU A 276 -24.96 -27.19 31.23
CA GLU A 276 -23.89 -26.18 31.10
C GLU A 276 -24.04 -25.29 29.84
N ALA A 277 -24.70 -25.75 28.77
CA ALA A 277 -24.98 -24.93 27.58
C ALA A 277 -25.86 -23.72 27.90
N ALA A 278 -26.69 -23.78 28.94
CA ALA A 278 -27.50 -22.64 29.40
C ALA A 278 -26.63 -21.49 29.98
N GLY A 279 -25.37 -21.75 30.33
CA GLY A 279 -24.43 -20.77 30.86
C GLY A 279 -23.25 -20.43 29.95
N ASN A 280 -23.09 -21.13 28.82
CA ASN A 280 -21.96 -20.94 27.92
C ASN A 280 -22.33 -20.05 26.72
N LEU A 281 -21.83 -18.83 26.72
CA LEU A 281 -22.03 -17.86 25.65
C LEU A 281 -21.53 -18.36 24.29
N TRP A 282 -20.46 -19.15 24.29
CA TRP A 282 -19.73 -19.54 23.08
C TRP A 282 -20.26 -20.81 22.41
N SER A 283 -21.40 -21.33 22.87
CA SER A 283 -22.03 -22.55 22.34
C SER A 283 -22.74 -22.36 20.99
N GLY A 284 -23.19 -21.13 20.69
CA GLY A 284 -23.94 -20.78 19.49
C GLY A 284 -23.11 -20.17 18.35
N ILE A 285 -23.78 -19.36 17.51
CA ILE A 285 -23.11 -18.53 16.49
C ILE A 285 -22.51 -17.32 17.20
N ASN A 286 -21.17 -17.22 17.19
CA ASN A 286 -20.47 -16.08 17.75
C ASN A 286 -19.62 -15.42 16.68
N LEU A 287 -19.83 -14.11 16.49
CA LEU A 287 -19.13 -13.30 15.51
C LEU A 287 -18.48 -12.12 16.22
N THR A 288 -17.17 -12.00 16.09
CA THR A 288 -16.40 -10.83 16.51
C THR A 288 -16.01 -10.04 15.28
N LEU A 289 -16.22 -8.74 15.30
CA LEU A 289 -15.80 -7.83 14.24
C LEU A 289 -14.94 -6.72 14.86
N LEU A 290 -13.73 -6.56 14.32
CA LEU A 290 -12.72 -5.62 14.80
C LEU A 290 -12.29 -4.73 13.64
N PHE A 291 -12.19 -3.43 13.90
CA PHE A 291 -11.38 -2.52 13.11
C PHE A 291 -9.94 -2.63 13.58
N VAL A 292 -9.02 -2.89 12.67
CA VAL A 292 -7.62 -3.21 13.00
C VAL A 292 -6.67 -2.21 12.37
N HIS A 293 -5.69 -1.79 13.15
CA HIS A 293 -4.55 -1.02 12.72
C HIS A 293 -3.26 -1.74 13.08
N GLY A 294 -2.44 -2.01 12.07
CA GLY A 294 -1.20 -2.78 12.18
C GLY A 294 0.04 -1.96 11.86
N TRP A 295 1.13 -2.26 12.56
CA TRP A 295 2.47 -1.78 12.30
C TRP A 295 3.35 -2.98 11.97
N ASN A 296 3.88 -2.97 10.76
CA ASN A 296 4.83 -3.96 10.28
C ASN A 296 6.23 -3.54 10.73
N LEU A 297 6.83 -4.32 11.63
CA LEU A 297 8.21 -4.12 12.11
C LEU A 297 9.19 -4.79 11.14
N ILE A 298 9.04 -4.48 9.86
CA ILE A 298 9.94 -4.93 8.80
C ILE A 298 11.15 -4.00 8.84
N GLY A 299 12.35 -4.54 8.66
CA GLY A 299 13.56 -3.73 8.46
C GLY A 299 13.48 -2.91 7.18
N GLU A 300 14.61 -2.32 6.76
CA GLU A 300 14.67 -1.49 5.55
C GLU A 300 14.22 -2.24 4.28
N GLU A 301 14.43 -3.57 4.22
CA GLU A 301 14.01 -4.41 3.10
C GLU A 301 13.07 -5.55 3.50
N GLU A 302 12.01 -5.75 2.72
CA GLU A 302 11.08 -6.87 2.85
C GLU A 302 11.73 -8.16 2.36
N ASN A 303 12.42 -8.88 3.26
CA ASN A 303 13.02 -10.17 2.93
C ASN A 303 12.12 -11.33 3.38
N PHE A 304 11.57 -12.07 2.42
CA PHE A 304 10.72 -13.23 2.68
C PHE A 304 11.47 -14.42 3.30
N ASN A 305 12.80 -14.43 3.27
CA ASN A 305 13.61 -15.46 3.91
C ASN A 305 13.92 -15.15 5.39
N LYS A 306 13.52 -13.98 5.90
CA LYS A 306 13.68 -13.60 7.30
C LYS A 306 12.35 -13.63 8.02
N VAL A 307 12.38 -13.97 9.31
CA VAL A 307 11.21 -13.82 10.18
C VAL A 307 10.90 -12.34 10.30
N ARG A 308 9.66 -11.96 10.03
CA ARG A 308 9.18 -10.59 10.15
C ARG A 308 8.17 -10.53 11.28
N SER A 309 8.17 -9.45 12.04
CA SER A 309 7.15 -9.23 13.05
C SER A 309 6.24 -8.07 12.70
N GLY A 310 5.04 -8.11 13.24
CA GLY A 310 4.09 -7.02 13.19
C GLY A 310 3.31 -6.95 14.50
N PHE A 311 2.87 -5.75 14.84
CA PHE A 311 1.98 -5.51 15.96
C PHE A 311 0.66 -4.97 15.41
N THR A 312 -0.47 -5.49 15.89
CA THR A 312 -1.80 -5.01 15.50
C THR A 312 -2.57 -4.61 16.75
N LEU A 313 -3.29 -3.50 16.67
CA LEU A 313 -4.35 -3.13 17.61
C LEU A 313 -5.70 -3.14 16.92
N GLY A 314 -6.66 -3.79 17.55
CA GLY A 314 -8.03 -3.94 17.10
C GLY A 314 -9.02 -3.39 18.12
N VAL A 315 -10.05 -2.69 17.64
CA VAL A 315 -11.20 -2.26 18.44
C VAL A 315 -12.47 -2.65 17.70
N GLY A 316 -13.42 -3.22 18.43
CA GLY A 316 -14.72 -3.54 17.88
C GLY A 316 -15.62 -4.19 18.88
N GLY A 317 -16.36 -5.22 18.46
CA GLY A 317 -17.30 -5.90 19.31
C GLY A 317 -17.55 -7.34 18.92
N THR A 318 -18.11 -8.07 19.87
CA THR A 318 -18.51 -9.46 19.71
C THR A 318 -20.00 -9.59 19.93
N TYR A 319 -20.64 -10.23 18.95
CA TYR A 319 -22.01 -10.67 19.02
C TYR A 319 -22.02 -12.19 19.26
N SER A 320 -22.70 -12.58 20.32
CA SER A 320 -22.99 -13.96 20.71
C SER A 320 -24.46 -14.05 21.09
N SER A 321 -25.06 -15.23 21.09
CA SER A 321 -26.49 -15.41 21.38
C SER A 321 -26.84 -14.86 22.78
N GLY A 322 -27.42 -13.66 22.82
CA GLY A 322 -27.76 -12.96 24.06
C GLY A 322 -26.65 -12.08 24.64
N PHE A 323 -25.54 -11.87 23.92
CA PHE A 323 -24.43 -11.03 24.36
C PHE A 323 -23.93 -10.12 23.24
N LEU A 324 -23.81 -8.83 23.53
CA LEU A 324 -23.14 -7.85 22.70
C LEU A 324 -22.16 -7.08 23.58
N GLY A 325 -20.87 -7.20 23.30
CA GLY A 325 -19.83 -6.57 24.10
C GLY A 325 -18.75 -5.94 23.25
N ALA A 326 -18.16 -4.85 23.74
CA ALA A 326 -16.98 -4.24 23.13
C ALA A 326 -15.74 -5.12 23.33
N LEU A 327 -14.76 -4.99 22.44
CA LEU A 327 -13.49 -5.70 22.52
C LEU A 327 -12.34 -4.78 22.09
N PHE A 328 -11.31 -4.73 22.92
CA PHE A 328 -9.99 -4.18 22.60
C PHE A 328 -9.02 -5.35 22.49
N GLN A 329 -8.33 -5.51 21.37
CA GLN A 329 -7.44 -6.64 21.15
C GLN A 329 -6.10 -6.18 20.58
N GLY A 330 -5.01 -6.58 21.20
CA GLY A 330 -3.65 -6.46 20.67
C GLY A 330 -3.17 -7.81 20.14
N SER A 331 -2.51 -7.81 19.00
CA SER A 331 -1.92 -9.00 18.40
C SER A 331 -0.47 -8.75 18.03
N TYR A 332 0.38 -9.75 18.26
CA TYR A 332 1.74 -9.78 17.74
C TYR A 332 1.85 -10.93 16.75
N GLU A 333 2.25 -10.64 15.51
CA GLU A 333 2.29 -11.57 14.39
C GLU A 333 3.74 -11.82 13.98
N TRP A 334 4.18 -13.08 13.99
CA TRP A 334 5.41 -13.54 13.36
C TRP A 334 5.10 -14.13 11.99
N ARG A 335 5.58 -13.50 10.92
CA ARG A 335 5.44 -14.01 9.56
C ARG A 335 6.61 -14.91 9.22
N LEU A 336 6.30 -16.17 8.93
CA LEU A 336 7.22 -17.24 8.59
C LEU A 336 7.15 -17.45 7.08
N GLY A 337 8.05 -16.80 6.35
CA GLY A 337 8.09 -16.90 4.90
C GLY A 337 7.06 -16.00 4.18
N LYS A 338 6.57 -16.50 3.04
CA LYS A 338 5.63 -15.79 2.16
C LYS A 338 4.16 -15.98 2.57
N HIS A 339 3.80 -17.17 3.03
CA HIS A 339 2.39 -17.58 3.14
C HIS A 339 1.88 -17.81 4.55
N TYR A 340 2.75 -17.95 5.55
CA TYR A 340 2.34 -18.36 6.89
C TYR A 340 2.70 -17.29 7.90
N SER A 341 1.82 -17.12 8.89
CA SER A 341 2.14 -16.37 10.09
C SER A 341 1.56 -17.03 11.33
N VAL A 342 2.23 -16.82 12.45
CA VAL A 342 1.79 -17.22 13.78
C VAL A 342 1.51 -15.95 14.55
N SER A 343 0.37 -15.85 15.19
CA SER A 343 -0.02 -14.67 15.95
C SER A 343 -0.35 -15.02 17.40
N THR A 344 0.15 -14.25 18.35
CA THR A 344 -0.38 -14.19 19.71
C THR A 344 -1.36 -13.03 19.80
N SER A 345 -2.52 -13.25 20.42
CA SER A 345 -3.49 -12.20 20.72
C SER A 345 -3.71 -12.09 22.22
N VAL A 346 -3.88 -10.86 22.69
CA VAL A 346 -4.30 -10.53 24.04
C VAL A 346 -5.36 -9.45 23.92
N GLY A 347 -6.53 -9.67 24.51
CA GLY A 347 -7.63 -8.73 24.47
C GLY A 347 -8.23 -8.47 25.84
N TYR A 348 -9.04 -7.43 25.90
CA TYR A 348 -9.80 -7.05 27.08
C TYR A 348 -11.24 -6.73 26.69
N ARG A 349 -12.18 -7.37 27.37
CA ARG A 349 -13.61 -7.13 27.26
C ARG A 349 -14.09 -6.27 28.43
N PRO A 350 -14.55 -5.04 28.18
CA PRO A 350 -15.24 -4.25 29.19
C PRO A 350 -16.53 -4.94 29.65
N GLY A 351 -16.96 -4.65 30.87
CA GLY A 351 -18.21 -5.17 31.44
C GLY A 351 -19.39 -4.96 30.52
N SER A 352 -19.94 -6.06 30.01
CA SER A 352 -21.09 -6.08 29.10
C SER A 352 -22.12 -7.08 29.61
N THR A 353 -23.41 -6.83 29.36
CA THR A 353 -24.49 -7.66 29.91
C THR A 353 -24.82 -8.82 28.97
N ALA A 354 -24.76 -10.04 29.50
CA ALA A 354 -25.29 -11.24 28.85
C ALA A 354 -26.73 -11.49 29.33
N ILE A 355 -27.64 -11.69 28.38
CA ILE A 355 -29.05 -12.04 28.58
C ILE A 355 -29.19 -13.54 28.38
N LEU A 356 -29.43 -14.27 29.48
CA LEU A 356 -29.66 -15.71 29.44
C LEU A 356 -31.13 -16.05 29.18
N PRO A 357 -31.43 -17.20 28.56
CA PRO A 357 -32.81 -17.67 28.37
C PRO A 357 -33.64 -17.77 29.67
N SER A 358 -32.98 -17.94 30.82
CA SER A 358 -33.59 -18.02 32.15
C SER A 358 -33.89 -16.66 32.81
N SER A 359 -33.88 -15.56 32.04
CA SER A 359 -34.13 -14.18 32.52
C SER A 359 -33.09 -13.60 33.50
N ALA A 360 -32.00 -14.31 33.78
CA ALA A 360 -30.91 -13.79 34.59
C ALA A 360 -29.92 -12.99 33.71
N THR A 361 -29.74 -11.71 34.02
CA THR A 361 -28.67 -10.88 33.44
C THR A 361 -27.38 -11.05 34.22
N LYS A 362 -26.27 -11.33 33.53
CA LYS A 362 -24.94 -11.40 34.15
C LYS A 362 -23.94 -10.52 33.40
N SER A 363 -23.02 -9.90 34.14
CA SER A 363 -21.95 -9.11 33.55
C SER A 363 -20.80 -10.03 33.15
N VAL A 364 -20.27 -9.85 31.94
CA VAL A 364 -19.10 -10.55 31.43
C VAL A 364 -18.03 -9.50 31.16
N SER A 365 -16.87 -9.68 31.79
CA SER A 365 -15.68 -8.85 31.59
C SER A 365 -14.46 -9.71 31.86
N GLY A 366 -13.37 -9.45 31.16
CA GLY A 366 -12.14 -10.18 31.43
C GLY A 366 -11.08 -9.98 30.36
N LEU A 367 -9.93 -10.58 30.63
CA LEU A 367 -8.86 -10.72 29.65
C LEU A 367 -9.12 -11.96 28.79
N GLU A 368 -8.87 -11.83 27.51
CA GLU A 368 -8.79 -12.94 26.57
C GLU A 368 -7.36 -13.06 26.05
N TYR A 369 -6.93 -14.27 25.72
CA TYR A 369 -5.64 -14.50 25.10
C TYR A 369 -5.70 -15.73 24.21
N GLY A 370 -4.90 -15.72 23.14
CA GLY A 370 -4.93 -16.81 22.18
C GLY A 370 -3.72 -16.89 21.29
N LEU A 371 -3.68 -17.99 20.54
CA LEU A 371 -2.69 -18.29 19.53
C LEU A 371 -3.42 -18.55 18.22
N GLY A 372 -2.91 -18.01 17.12
CA GLY A 372 -3.47 -18.19 15.80
C GLY A 372 -2.40 -18.52 14.78
N ILE A 373 -2.80 -19.25 13.74
CA ILE A 373 -2.02 -19.48 12.53
C ILE A 373 -2.82 -18.87 11.40
N ASN A 374 -2.20 -17.96 10.64
CA ASN A 374 -2.84 -17.31 9.50
C ASN A 374 -2.10 -17.67 8.21
N MET A 375 -2.87 -17.80 7.13
CA MET A 375 -2.38 -17.91 5.77
C MET A 375 -2.60 -16.58 5.04
N LEU A 376 -1.54 -16.09 4.39
CA LEU A 376 -1.52 -14.86 3.59
C LEU A 376 -1.77 -15.19 2.11
N PHE A 377 -2.79 -14.55 1.53
CA PHE A 377 -3.17 -14.67 0.11
C PHE A 377 -2.81 -13.41 -0.68
#